data_AF-A0A2A5RUM0-F1
#
_entry.id   AF-A0A2A5RUM0-F1
#
_cell.length_a   1.000
_cell.length_b   1.000
_cell.length_c   1.000
_cell.angle_alpha   90.00
_cell.angle_beta   90.00
_cell.angle_gamma   90.00
#
_symmetry.space_group_name_H-M   'P 1'
#
loop_
_entity.id
_entity.type
_entity.pdbx_description
1 polymer ?
#
loop_
_entity_poly.entity_id
_entity_poly.type
_entity_poly.pdbx_seq_one_letter_code
_entity_poly.pdbx_strand_id
1 'polypeptide(L)'
;MNYWVAKVKERLADVNRYGLDLLDEMVIDSLAMNIGQIGEQMNSEKLSKYTQQKFMSDSYWSGISKFRNKAYHHYGSRDKKQILDIALNDLDELVDRVNHIILKLKIDLDESRSEF
;
A
#
# COMPACT_ATOMS: atom_id res chain seq x y z
N MET A 1 4.83 -4.89 -3.57
CA MET A 1 3.63 -4.09 -3.19
C MET A 1 2.45 -4.36 -4.13
N ASN A 2 2.53 -4.06 -5.43
CA ASN A 2 1.42 -4.26 -6.40
C ASN A 2 0.82 -5.68 -6.40
N TYR A 3 1.66 -6.71 -6.24
CA TYR A 3 1.19 -8.09 -6.07
C TYR A 3 0.20 -8.25 -4.90
N TRP A 4 0.50 -7.67 -3.74
CA TRP A 4 -0.37 -7.76 -2.56
C TRP A 4 -1.64 -6.91 -2.71
N VAL A 5 -1.56 -5.78 -3.41
CA VAL A 5 -2.76 -5.01 -3.80
C VAL A 5 -3.67 -5.85 -4.71
N ALA A 6 -3.10 -6.55 -5.68
CA ALA A 6 -3.85 -7.48 -6.52
C ALA A 6 -4.49 -8.60 -5.68
N LYS A 7 -3.79 -9.14 -4.67
CA LYS A 7 -4.36 -10.14 -3.74
C LYS A 7 -5.54 -9.61 -2.92
N VAL A 8 -5.52 -8.34 -2.49
CA VAL A 8 -6.68 -7.73 -1.85
C VAL A 8 -7.86 -7.65 -2.83
N LYS A 9 -7.62 -7.17 -4.06
CA LYS A 9 -8.66 -7.06 -5.10
C LYS A 9 -9.24 -8.42 -5.50
N GLU A 10 -8.40 -9.44 -5.67
CA GLU A 10 -8.81 -10.83 -5.91
C GLU A 10 -9.69 -11.33 -4.78
N ARG A 11 -9.31 -11.09 -3.52
CA ARG A 11 -10.10 -11.53 -2.37
C ARG A 11 -11.48 -10.86 -2.32
N LEU A 12 -11.57 -9.57 -2.60
CA LEU A 12 -12.84 -8.85 -2.71
C LEU A 12 -13.70 -9.38 -3.85
N ALA A 13 -13.09 -9.71 -5.00
CA ALA A 13 -13.79 -10.32 -6.13
C ALA A 13 -14.34 -11.71 -5.77
N ASP A 14 -13.58 -12.53 -5.03
CA ASP A 14 -14.03 -13.84 -4.55
C ASP A 14 -15.19 -13.71 -3.57
N VAL A 15 -15.13 -12.74 -2.64
CA VAL A 15 -16.24 -12.46 -1.71
C VAL A 15 -17.53 -12.20 -2.47
N ASN A 16 -17.48 -11.33 -3.49
CA ASN A 16 -18.62 -11.05 -4.34
C ASN A 16 -19.07 -12.27 -5.16
N ARG A 17 -18.12 -13.00 -5.77
CA ARG A 17 -18.38 -14.16 -6.63
C ARG A 17 -19.08 -15.30 -5.89
N TYR A 18 -18.69 -15.53 -4.64
CA TYR A 18 -19.18 -16.64 -3.82
C TYR A 18 -20.26 -16.23 -2.81
N GLY A 19 -20.64 -14.94 -2.78
CA GLY A 19 -21.65 -14.43 -1.84
C GLY A 19 -21.22 -14.54 -0.38
N LEU A 20 -19.93 -14.39 -0.10
CA LEU A 20 -19.41 -14.41 1.27
C LEU A 20 -19.76 -13.10 1.99
N ASP A 21 -19.89 -13.15 3.31
CA ASP A 21 -20.02 -11.95 4.12
C ASP A 21 -18.66 -11.23 4.19
N LEU A 22 -18.63 -9.92 3.91
CA LEU A 22 -17.43 -9.08 4.07
C LEU A 22 -16.94 -9.00 5.51
N LEU A 23 -17.83 -9.22 6.49
CA LEU A 23 -17.52 -9.21 7.91
C LEU A 23 -17.14 -10.60 8.46
N ASP A 24 -17.19 -11.63 7.62
CA ASP A 24 -16.71 -12.97 7.94
C ASP A 24 -15.26 -12.90 8.43
N GLU A 25 -14.95 -13.65 9.50
CA GLU A 25 -13.62 -13.57 10.12
C GLU A 25 -12.51 -14.00 9.17
N MET A 26 -12.73 -15.04 8.35
CA MET A 26 -11.72 -15.49 7.40
C MET A 26 -11.52 -14.50 6.24
N VAL A 27 -12.57 -13.77 5.85
CA VAL A 27 -12.47 -12.67 4.88
C VAL A 27 -11.61 -11.55 5.47
N ILE A 28 -11.95 -11.08 6.68
CA ILE A 28 -11.23 -10.00 7.35
C ILE A 28 -9.77 -10.37 7.59
N ASP A 29 -9.49 -11.57 8.11
CA ASP A 29 -8.13 -12.02 8.40
C ASP A 29 -7.28 -12.09 7.12
N SER A 30 -7.85 -12.59 6.03
CA SER A 30 -7.19 -12.63 4.72
C SER A 30 -6.86 -11.23 4.20
N LEU A 31 -7.81 -10.30 4.31
CA LEU A 31 -7.60 -8.90 3.91
C LEU A 31 -6.53 -8.24 4.78
N ALA A 32 -6.60 -8.41 6.10
CA ALA A 32 -5.62 -7.89 7.04
C ALA A 32 -4.20 -8.41 6.76
N MET A 33 -4.05 -9.72 6.49
CA MET A 33 -2.75 -10.29 6.13
C MET A 33 -2.17 -9.64 4.87
N ASN A 34 -2.97 -9.52 3.81
CA ASN A 34 -2.51 -8.92 2.56
C ASN A 34 -2.17 -7.42 2.73
N ILE A 35 -2.98 -6.68 3.49
CA ILE A 35 -2.73 -5.27 3.83
C ILE A 35 -1.46 -5.11 4.68
N GLY A 36 -1.22 -6.01 5.63
CA GLY A 36 0.01 -6.05 6.42
C GLY A 36 1.24 -6.22 5.53
N GLN A 37 1.18 -7.11 4.53
CA GLN A 37 2.24 -7.28 3.54
C GLN A 37 2.48 -6.03 2.70
N ILE A 38 1.42 -5.28 2.36
CA ILE A 38 1.57 -3.98 1.69
C ILE A 38 2.35 -3.01 2.59
N GLY A 39 1.94 -2.86 3.85
CA GLY A 39 2.59 -1.98 4.83
C GLY A 39 4.09 -2.31 5.02
N GLU A 40 4.43 -3.59 5.13
CA GLU A 40 5.82 -4.07 5.25
C GLU A 40 6.67 -3.66 4.03
N GLN A 41 6.11 -3.69 2.82
CA GLN A 41 6.83 -3.25 1.61
C GLN A 41 7.00 -1.73 1.55
N MET A 42 6.17 -0.97 2.26
CA MET A 42 6.25 0.49 2.35
C MET A 42 7.15 0.96 3.51
N ASN A 43 7.95 0.08 4.12
CA ASN A 43 8.92 0.50 5.12
C ASN A 43 9.97 1.44 4.48
N SER A 44 10.07 2.67 4.99
CA SER A 44 11.02 3.69 4.53
C SER A 44 12.47 3.25 4.64
N GLU A 45 12.81 2.38 5.58
CA GLU A 45 14.16 1.83 5.72
C GLU A 45 14.57 0.99 4.50
N LYS A 46 13.60 0.52 3.70
CA LYS A 46 13.84 -0.19 2.43
C LYS A 46 14.09 0.76 1.26
N LEU A 47 13.91 2.07 1.44
CA LEU A 47 14.19 3.06 0.41
C LEU A 47 15.66 3.50 0.44
N SER A 48 16.19 3.88 -0.72
CA SER A 48 17.52 4.49 -0.82
C SER A 48 17.57 5.84 -0.08
N LYS A 49 18.76 6.24 0.43
CA LYS A 49 18.93 7.55 1.08
C LYS A 49 18.53 8.72 0.19
N TYR A 50 18.79 8.63 -1.12
CA TYR A 50 18.36 9.64 -2.10
C TYR A 50 16.84 9.78 -2.12
N THR A 51 16.12 8.66 -2.26
CA THR A 51 14.65 8.63 -2.24
C THR A 51 14.12 9.15 -0.91
N GLN A 52 14.75 8.77 0.20
CA GLN A 52 14.36 9.24 1.54
C GLN A 52 14.47 10.77 1.63
N GLN A 53 15.61 11.34 1.28
CA GLN A 53 15.83 12.79 1.32
C GLN A 53 14.88 13.57 0.41
N LYS A 54 14.60 13.04 -0.78
CA LYS A 54 13.77 13.72 -1.79
C LYS A 54 12.29 13.67 -1.49
N PHE A 55 11.79 12.55 -0.94
CA PHE A 55 10.34 12.32 -0.84
C PHE A 55 9.82 12.18 0.61
N MET A 56 10.68 12.01 1.63
CA MET A 56 10.22 11.87 3.03
C MET A 56 9.91 13.19 3.72
N SER A 57 10.53 14.30 3.31
CA SER A 57 10.15 15.65 3.75
C SER A 57 8.84 16.12 3.13
N ASP A 58 8.36 15.42 2.11
CA ASP A 58 7.23 15.82 1.29
C ASP A 58 5.92 15.13 1.72
N SER A 59 4.80 15.77 1.42
CA SER A 59 3.45 15.27 1.75
C SER A 59 3.15 13.88 1.15
N TYR A 60 3.89 13.49 0.11
CA TYR A 60 3.77 12.22 -0.60
C TYR A 60 4.08 11.01 0.28
N TRP A 61 5.22 11.00 0.98
CA TRP A 61 5.58 9.88 1.85
C TRP A 61 4.76 9.86 3.14
N SER A 62 4.32 11.03 3.62
CA SER A 62 3.38 11.14 4.74
C SER A 62 2.11 10.32 4.50
N GLY A 63 1.50 10.41 3.31
CA GLY A 63 0.32 9.60 2.95
C GLY A 63 0.60 8.09 2.97
N ILE A 64 1.74 7.67 2.43
CA ILE A 64 2.20 6.27 2.43
C ILE A 64 2.47 5.75 3.85
N SER A 65 3.14 6.55 4.68
CA SER A 65 3.49 6.19 6.06
C SER A 65 2.25 6.03 6.93
N LYS A 66 1.21 6.84 6.69
CA LYS A 66 -0.11 6.69 7.33
C LYS A 66 -0.76 5.37 6.95
N PHE A 67 -0.67 4.97 5.67
CA PHE A 67 -1.16 3.67 5.22
C PHE A 67 -0.45 2.51 5.92
N ARG A 68 0.88 2.58 6.06
CA ARG A 68 1.65 1.61 6.84
C ARG A 68 1.17 1.55 8.29
N ASN A 69 1.02 2.70 8.95
CA ASN A 69 0.57 2.75 10.35
C ASN A 69 -0.84 2.17 10.50
N LYS A 70 -1.76 2.46 9.57
CA LYS A 70 -3.06 1.80 9.49
C LYS A 70 -2.86 0.27 9.39
N ALA A 71 -2.09 -0.23 8.43
CA ALA A 71 -1.86 -1.68 8.30
C ALA A 71 -1.31 -2.36 9.58
N TYR A 72 -0.32 -1.77 10.25
CA TYR A 72 0.30 -2.37 11.45
C TYR A 72 -0.54 -2.29 12.72
N HIS A 73 -1.21 -1.16 12.97
CA HIS A 73 -2.05 -1.02 14.17
C HIS A 73 -3.32 -1.89 14.10
N HIS A 74 -3.77 -2.27 12.89
CA HIS A 74 -5.01 -3.04 12.69
C HIS A 74 -4.81 -4.55 12.56
N TYR A 75 -3.59 -5.02 12.21
CA TYR A 75 -3.27 -6.46 12.24
C TYR A 75 -3.48 -7.09 13.62
N GLY A 76 -3.20 -6.32 14.69
CA GLY A 76 -3.37 -6.79 16.07
C GLY A 76 -4.71 -6.45 16.74
N SER A 77 -5.49 -5.49 16.21
CA SER A 77 -6.65 -4.91 16.93
C SER A 77 -8.04 -5.32 16.40
N ARG A 78 -8.14 -6.15 15.35
CA ARG A 78 -9.40 -6.63 14.76
C ARG A 78 -10.43 -5.53 14.42
N ASP A 79 -10.00 -4.30 14.09
CA ASP A 79 -10.94 -3.28 13.59
C ASP A 79 -11.38 -3.61 12.15
N LYS A 80 -12.41 -4.46 12.05
CA LYS A 80 -12.97 -4.96 10.79
C LYS A 80 -13.37 -3.82 9.85
N LYS A 81 -13.94 -2.74 10.40
CA LYS A 81 -14.41 -1.59 9.61
C LYS A 81 -13.23 -0.90 8.94
N GLN A 82 -12.15 -0.70 9.68
CA GLN A 82 -10.96 -0.04 9.14
C GLN A 82 -10.21 -0.89 8.12
N ILE A 83 -10.15 -2.22 8.32
CA ILE A 83 -9.60 -3.16 7.33
C ILE A 83 -10.37 -3.07 6.01
N LEU A 84 -11.70 -3.05 6.08
CA LEU A 84 -12.55 -2.90 4.90
C LEU A 84 -12.39 -1.54 4.23
N ASP A 85 -12.33 -0.45 5.00
CA ASP A 85 -12.12 0.90 4.47
C ASP A 85 -10.82 0.99 3.68
N ILE A 86 -9.74 0.42 4.22
CA ILE A 86 -8.45 0.33 3.52
C ILE A 86 -8.60 -0.47 2.23
N ALA A 87 -9.20 -1.67 2.31
CA ALA A 87 -9.32 -2.58 1.17
C ALA A 87 -10.16 -1.99 0.02
N LEU A 88 -11.20 -1.22 0.35
CA LEU A 88 -12.17 -0.70 -0.60
C LEU A 88 -11.81 0.68 -1.14
N ASN A 89 -11.19 1.54 -0.33
CA ASN A 89 -11.07 2.96 -0.63
C ASN A 89 -9.62 3.47 -0.75
N ASP A 90 -8.69 2.93 0.05
CA ASP A 90 -7.35 3.55 0.19
C ASP A 90 -6.30 2.97 -0.77
N LEU A 91 -6.49 1.76 -1.29
CA LEU A 91 -5.44 1.05 -2.04
C LEU A 91 -5.07 1.69 -3.37
N ASP A 92 -6.05 2.23 -4.10
CA ASP A 92 -5.79 2.84 -5.40
C ASP A 92 -4.97 4.13 -5.26
N GLU A 93 -5.31 4.96 -4.28
CA GLU A 93 -4.53 6.17 -3.97
C GLU A 93 -3.09 5.81 -3.59
N LEU A 94 -2.89 4.75 -2.80
CA LEU A 94 -1.55 4.28 -2.46
C LEU A 94 -0.75 3.90 -3.70
N VAL A 95 -1.34 3.13 -4.62
CA VAL A 95 -0.70 2.70 -5.87
C VAL A 95 -0.31 3.90 -6.71
N ASP A 96 -1.19 4.88 -6.86
CA ASP A 96 -0.93 6.08 -7.65
C ASP A 96 0.23 6.90 -7.07
N ARG A 97 0.26 7.09 -5.74
CA ARG A 97 1.36 7.80 -5.07
C ARG A 97 2.70 7.10 -5.27
N VAL A 98 2.74 5.77 -5.17
CA VAL A 98 3.97 5.00 -5.38
C VAL A 98 4.42 5.05 -6.84
N ASN A 99 3.48 4.89 -7.78
CA ASN A 99 3.78 5.01 -9.21
C ASN A 99 4.31 6.40 -9.57
N HIS A 100 3.79 7.45 -8.95
CA HIS A 100 4.27 8.81 -9.13
C HIS A 100 5.74 8.96 -8.68
N ILE A 101 6.10 8.42 -7.50
CA ILE A 101 7.49 8.43 -7.01
C ILE A 101 8.41 7.67 -7.99
N ILE A 102 7.98 6.50 -8.45
CA ILE A 102 8.74 5.69 -9.42
C ILE A 102 8.96 6.47 -10.72
N LEU A 103 7.93 7.15 -11.23
CA LEU A 103 8.05 7.96 -12.44
C LEU A 103 9.05 9.10 -12.27
N LYS A 104 9.00 9.82 -11.14
CA LYS A 104 9.95 10.90 -10.86
C LYS A 104 11.39 10.39 -10.81
N LEU A 105 11.62 9.26 -10.11
CA LEU A 105 12.94 8.64 -10.03
C LEU A 105 13.48 8.18 -11.40
N LYS A 106 12.60 7.73 -12.31
CA LYS A 106 12.99 7.36 -13.68
C LYS A 106 13.42 8.57 -14.49
N ILE A 107 12.66 9.67 -14.42
CA ILE A 107 13.00 10.92 -15.10
C ILE A 107 14.37 11.43 -14.62
N ASP A 108 14.59 11.48 -13.30
CA ASP A 108 15.88 11.92 -12.74
C ASP A 108 17.05 11.04 -13.25
N LEU A 109 16.82 9.73 -13.35
CA LEU A 109 17.82 8.79 -13.83
C LEU A 109 18.14 9.04 -15.31
N ASP A 110 17.13 9.27 -16.14
CA ASP A 110 17.32 9.51 -17.58
C ASP A 110 18.01 10.86 -17.84
N GLU A 111 17.68 11.90 -17.08
CA GLU A 111 18.37 13.20 -17.12
C GLU A 111 19.85 13.04 -16.74
N SER A 112 20.14 12.33 -15.64
CA SER A 112 21.52 12.10 -15.19
C SER A 112 22.37 11.30 -16.17
N ARG A 113 21.76 10.49 -17.05
CA ARG A 113 22.45 9.70 -18.08
C ARG A 113 22.64 10.46 -19.39
N SER A 114 21.91 11.55 -19.59
CA SER A 114 21.99 12.39 -20.78
C SER A 114 23.06 13.48 -20.66
N GLU A 115 23.59 13.69 -19.45
CA GLU A 115 24.68 14.62 -19.14
C GLU A 115 26.08 13.99 -19.25
N PHE A 116 26.16 12.70 -19.61
CA PHE A 116 27.40 11.95 -19.87
C PHE A 116 27.45 11.44 -21.31
#